data_AF-A0A3B9ZTQ8-F1
#
_entry.id   AF-A0A3B9ZTQ8-F1
#
_cell.length_a   1.000
_cell.length_b   1.000
_cell.length_c   1.000
_cell.angle_alpha   90.00
_cell.angle_beta   90.00
_cell.angle_gamma   90.00
#
_symmetry.space_group_name_H-M   'P 1'
#
loop_
_entity.id
_entity.type
_entity.pdbx_description
1 polymer ?
#
loop_
_entity_poly.entity_id
_entity_poly.type
_entity_poly.pdbx_seq_one_letter_code
_entity_poly.pdbx_strand_id
1 'polypeptide(L)'
;MVSYIKSYKMNHKSIHKDLIFYIDNELSLEKRIAVEKHLEDCEDCRSFLAFLQEGLMIIEKEKNPTVSPFFYTRLSARLEKPEHQGQSQWVGLAQSAFFSFLLILGIYGGLRLGNNASSLKLYQPATSSILMLNDFEAEPIESFLLDKL
;
A
#
# COMPACT_ATOMS: atom_id res chain seq x y z
N MET A 1 40.75 -25.83 31.14
CA MET A 1 39.54 -26.63 31.40
C MET A 1 39.20 -27.37 30.12
N VAL A 2 39.49 -28.67 30.09
CA VAL A 2 39.36 -29.53 28.91
C VAL A 2 37.93 -30.08 28.89
N SER A 3 37.09 -29.52 28.03
CA SER A 3 35.74 -30.05 27.78
C SER A 3 35.86 -31.24 26.83
N TYR A 4 35.67 -32.44 27.39
CA TYR A 4 35.62 -33.71 26.69
C TYR A 4 34.49 -33.69 25.65
N ILE A 5 34.82 -33.58 24.36
CA ILE A 5 33.88 -33.94 23.29
C ILE A 5 33.85 -35.45 23.22
N LYS A 6 32.80 -36.02 23.82
CA LYS A 6 32.41 -37.43 23.70
C LYS A 6 32.41 -37.78 22.21
N SER A 7 33.41 -38.53 21.76
CA SER A 7 33.52 -39.00 20.38
C SER A 7 32.43 -40.06 20.17
N TYR A 8 31.22 -39.61 19.88
CA TYR A 8 30.14 -40.48 19.46
C TYR A 8 30.57 -41.05 18.12
N LYS A 9 30.92 -42.34 18.13
CA LYS A 9 31.30 -43.10 16.94
C LYS A 9 30.09 -43.16 16.03
N MET A 10 29.93 -42.14 15.19
CA MET A 10 28.91 -42.10 14.15
C MET A 10 29.29 -43.13 13.09
N ASN A 11 28.32 -43.95 12.71
CA ASN A 11 28.50 -44.94 11.65
C ASN A 11 28.33 -44.24 10.29
N HIS A 12 29.05 -44.67 9.26
CA HIS A 12 28.93 -44.09 7.91
C HIS A 12 27.47 -44.00 7.43
N LYS A 13 26.65 -45.02 7.76
CA LYS A 13 25.22 -45.05 7.40
C LYS A 13 24.38 -43.94 8.05
N SER A 14 24.69 -43.51 9.28
CA SER A 14 23.95 -42.42 9.91
C SER A 14 24.34 -41.07 9.29
N ILE A 15 25.63 -40.90 9.00
CA ILE A 15 26.15 -39.67 8.39
C ILE A 15 25.61 -39.48 6.99
N HIS A 16 25.57 -40.54 6.18
CA HIS A 16 25.01 -40.44 4.82
C HIS A 16 23.57 -39.92 4.80
N LYS A 17 22.77 -40.21 5.84
CA LYS A 17 21.42 -39.66 5.99
C LYS A 17 21.43 -38.20 6.42
N ASP A 18 22.38 -37.83 7.26
CA ASP A 18 22.50 -36.46 7.81
C ASP A 18 23.16 -35.49 6.81
N LEU A 19 23.86 -35.99 5.78
CA LEU A 19 24.55 -35.16 4.79
C LEU A 19 23.63 -34.27 3.96
N ILE A 20 22.42 -34.74 3.60
CA ILE A 20 21.46 -33.91 2.85
C ILE A 20 21.03 -32.71 3.70
N PHE A 21 20.68 -32.96 4.96
CA PHE A 21 20.31 -31.91 5.91
C PHE A 21 21.51 -31.01 6.26
N TYR A 22 22.74 -31.50 6.12
CA TYR A 22 23.96 -30.70 6.29
C TYR A 22 24.13 -29.71 5.14
N ILE A 23 23.88 -30.15 3.90
CA ILE A 23 23.89 -29.28 2.71
C ILE A 23 22.79 -28.21 2.81
N ASP A 24 21.60 -28.58 3.25
CA ASP A 24 20.46 -27.67 3.41
C ASP A 24 20.53 -26.79 4.68
N ASN A 25 21.58 -26.95 5.49
CA ASN A 25 21.80 -26.22 6.74
C ASN A 25 20.67 -26.40 7.78
N GLU A 26 20.04 -27.58 7.81
CA GLU A 26 18.92 -27.93 8.71
C GLU A 26 19.37 -28.73 9.96
N LEU A 27 20.67 -29.01 10.11
CA LEU A 27 21.19 -29.70 11.29
C LEU A 27 21.19 -28.82 12.54
N SER A 28 20.93 -29.44 13.69
CA SER A 28 21.27 -28.83 14.98
C SER A 28 22.79 -28.63 15.10
N LEU A 29 23.19 -27.60 15.83
CA LEU A 29 24.60 -27.20 15.98
C LEU A 29 25.48 -28.35 16.48
N GLU A 30 24.98 -29.13 17.44
CA GLU A 30 25.67 -30.32 17.97
C GLU A 30 25.92 -31.40 16.91
N LYS A 31 24.92 -31.70 16.08
CA LYS A 31 25.06 -32.71 15.02
C LYS A 31 25.98 -32.24 13.92
N ARG A 32 25.93 -30.95 13.59
CA ARG A 32 26.77 -30.35 12.55
C ARG A 32 28.26 -30.50 12.89
N ILE A 33 28.64 -30.16 14.13
CA ILE A 33 30.02 -30.36 14.61
C ILE A 33 30.43 -31.84 14.52
N ALA A 34 29.52 -32.76 14.87
CA ALA A 34 29.80 -34.20 14.80
C ALA A 34 30.00 -34.69 13.35
N VAL A 35 29.22 -34.17 12.39
CA VAL A 35 29.36 -34.47 10.95
C VAL A 35 30.66 -33.87 10.41
N GLU A 36 30.96 -32.62 10.71
CA GLU A 36 32.20 -31.93 10.30
C GLU A 36 33.44 -32.71 10.78
N LYS A 37 33.46 -33.11 12.05
CA LYS A 37 34.55 -33.94 12.60
C LYS A 37 34.70 -35.27 11.87
N HIS A 38 33.61 -35.94 11.51
CA HIS A 38 33.72 -37.19 10.76
C HIS A 38 34.19 -36.97 9.32
N LEU A 39 33.82 -35.86 8.69
CA LEU A 39 34.30 -35.50 7.35
C LEU A 39 35.79 -35.16 7.33
N GLU A 40 36.36 -34.71 8.45
CA GLU A 40 37.82 -34.54 8.58
C GLU A 40 38.56 -35.89 8.57
N ASP A 41 37.99 -36.89 9.24
CA ASP A 41 38.62 -38.21 9.43
C ASP A 41 38.30 -39.23 8.33
N CYS A 42 37.18 -39.09 7.59
CA CYS A 42 36.68 -40.08 6.65
C CYS A 42 36.67 -39.59 5.19
N GLU A 43 37.49 -40.21 4.35
CA GLU A 43 37.55 -39.92 2.91
C GLU A 43 36.30 -40.39 2.15
N ASP A 44 35.74 -41.55 2.49
CA ASP A 44 34.54 -42.10 1.84
C ASP A 44 33.31 -41.19 2.00
N CYS A 45 33.13 -40.62 3.19
CA CYS A 45 32.03 -39.70 3.43
C CYS A 45 32.24 -38.34 2.75
N ARG A 46 33.50 -37.89 2.58
CA ARG A 46 33.82 -36.70 1.78
C ARG A 46 33.51 -36.90 0.30
N SER A 47 33.89 -38.04 -0.27
CA SER A 47 33.61 -38.34 -1.68
C SER A 47 32.11 -38.46 -1.93
N PHE A 48 31.37 -39.08 -1.01
CA PHE A 48 29.92 -39.15 -1.09
C PHE A 48 29.23 -37.78 -0.96
N LEU A 49 29.74 -36.89 -0.09
CA LEU A 49 29.27 -35.50 0.00
C LEU A 49 29.48 -34.76 -1.34
N ALA A 50 30.66 -34.90 -1.95
CA ALA A 50 30.95 -34.27 -3.24
C ALA A 50 30.00 -34.77 -4.35
N PHE A 51 29.74 -36.08 -4.39
CA PHE A 51 28.77 -36.68 -5.32
C PHE A 51 27.35 -36.11 -5.13
N LEU A 52 26.90 -35.96 -3.89
CA LEU A 52 25.61 -35.35 -3.58
C LEU A 52 25.53 -33.89 -4.07
N GLN A 53 26.56 -33.09 -3.80
CA GLN A 53 26.61 -31.69 -4.23
C GLN A 53 26.59 -31.56 -5.76
N GLU A 54 27.35 -32.39 -6.47
CA GLU A 54 27.35 -32.41 -7.93
C GLU A 54 25.96 -32.76 -8.49
N GLY A 55 25.30 -33.78 -7.93
CA GLY A 55 23.93 -34.14 -8.31
C GLY A 55 22.92 -33.00 -8.12
N LEU A 56 23.01 -32.28 -7.00
CA LEU A 56 22.15 -31.13 -6.72
C LEU A 56 22.42 -29.95 -7.66
N MET A 57 23.68 -29.68 -8.00
CA MET A 57 24.04 -28.63 -8.96
C MET A 57 23.46 -28.88 -10.35
N ILE A 58 23.44 -30.14 -10.82
CA ILE A 58 22.82 -30.50 -12.10
C ILE A 58 21.32 -30.20 -12.07
N ILE A 59 20.65 -30.58 -10.98
CA ILE A 59 19.21 -30.31 -10.79
C ILE A 59 18.95 -28.80 -10.78
N GLU A 60 19.77 -28.03 -10.07
CA GLU A 60 19.63 -26.57 -9.98
C GLU A 60 19.83 -25.90 -11.35
N LYS A 61 20.78 -26.39 -12.15
CA LYS A 61 21.03 -25.89 -13.51
C LYS A 61 19.88 -26.17 -14.47
N GLU A 62 19.31 -27.39 -14.42
CA GLU A 62 18.17 -27.78 -15.24
C GLU A 62 16.85 -27.15 -14.78
N LYS A 63 16.75 -26.83 -13.49
CA LYS A 63 15.68 -26.03 -12.91
C LYS A 63 15.87 -24.58 -13.33
N ASN A 64 15.63 -24.30 -14.61
CA ASN A 64 15.54 -22.96 -15.18
C ASN A 64 14.06 -22.53 -15.21
N PRO A 65 13.48 -22.04 -14.10
CA PRO A 65 12.18 -21.41 -14.18
C PRO A 65 12.35 -20.14 -15.01
N THR A 66 11.64 -20.04 -16.13
CA THR A 66 11.46 -18.77 -16.82
C THR A 66 10.74 -17.83 -15.85
N VAL A 67 11.51 -17.03 -15.11
CA VAL A 67 10.96 -16.05 -14.19
C VAL A 67 10.07 -15.12 -15.02
N SER A 68 8.78 -15.10 -14.69
CA SER A 68 7.84 -14.29 -15.48
C SER A 68 8.33 -12.84 -15.50
N PRO A 69 8.27 -12.13 -16.65
CA PRO A 69 8.77 -10.75 -16.76
C PRO A 69 8.16 -9.78 -15.72
N PHE A 70 6.97 -10.11 -15.21
CA PHE A 70 6.23 -9.31 -14.23
C PHE A 70 6.51 -9.69 -12.77
N PHE A 71 7.29 -10.73 -12.49
CA PHE A 71 7.56 -11.19 -11.12
C PHE A 71 8.22 -10.09 -10.28
N TYR A 72 9.28 -9.48 -10.82
CA TYR A 72 10.00 -8.40 -10.15
C TYR A 72 9.12 -7.18 -9.88
N THR A 73 8.27 -6.81 -10.85
CA THR A 73 7.35 -5.67 -10.72
C THR A 73 6.29 -5.93 -9.64
N ARG A 74 5.74 -7.15 -9.60
CA ARG A 74 4.76 -7.53 -8.56
C ARG A 74 5.38 -7.66 -7.18
N LEU A 75 6.62 -8.13 -7.10
CA LEU A 75 7.34 -8.25 -5.84
C LEU A 75 7.71 -6.89 -5.27
N SER A 76 8.28 -6.01 -6.09
CA SER A 76 8.60 -4.61 -5.70
C SER A 76 7.35 -3.89 -5.22
N ALA A 77 6.23 -3.95 -5.95
CA ALA A 77 4.97 -3.35 -5.53
C ALA A 77 4.43 -3.88 -4.19
N ARG A 78 4.77 -5.12 -3.80
CA ARG A 78 4.38 -5.69 -2.50
C ARG A 78 5.29 -5.25 -1.36
N LEU A 79 6.60 -5.12 -1.63
CA LEU A 79 7.59 -4.64 -0.66
C LEU A 79 7.51 -3.14 -0.43
N GLU A 80 7.17 -2.39 -1.48
CA GLU A 80 7.08 -0.94 -1.47
C GLU A 80 5.75 -0.43 -0.90
N LYS A 81 4.77 -1.31 -0.64
CA LYS A 81 3.61 -0.95 0.19
C LYS A 81 4.13 -0.53 1.56
N PRO A 82 4.13 0.76 1.91
CA PRO A 82 4.51 1.17 3.24
C PRO A 82 3.41 0.66 4.16
N GLU A 83 3.78 -0.16 5.15
CA GLU A 83 2.92 -0.61 6.25
C GLU A 83 2.40 0.58 7.11
N HIS A 84 2.83 1.80 6.78
CA HIS A 84 2.35 3.05 7.33
C HIS A 84 1.92 4.02 6.22
N GLN A 85 0.81 3.72 5.55
CA GLN A 85 -0.08 4.81 5.13
C GLN A 85 -0.96 5.21 6.32
N GLY A 86 -0.31 5.63 7.42
CA GLY A 86 -0.89 6.56 8.37
C GLY A 86 -1.01 7.90 7.67
N GLN A 87 -1.87 7.98 6.65
CA GLN A 87 -2.25 9.23 6.03
C GLN A 87 -3.00 9.97 7.13
N SER A 88 -2.24 10.82 7.82
CA SER A 88 -2.69 11.63 8.93
C SER A 88 -4.02 12.26 8.55
N GLN A 89 -5.10 11.84 9.22
CA GLN A 89 -6.48 12.29 8.96
C GLN A 89 -6.61 13.82 9.01
N TRP A 90 -5.59 14.51 9.53
CA TRP A 90 -5.42 15.95 9.60
C TRP A 90 -5.16 16.63 8.24
N VAL A 91 -4.59 15.95 7.24
CA VAL A 91 -4.34 16.57 5.92
C VAL A 91 -5.66 16.77 5.15
N GLY A 92 -6.60 15.82 5.28
CA GLY A 92 -7.95 15.96 4.69
C GLY A 92 -8.77 17.06 5.34
N LEU A 93 -8.64 17.24 6.66
CA LEU A 93 -9.36 18.29 7.40
C LEU A 93 -8.79 19.69 7.13
N ALA A 94 -7.46 19.81 6.99
CA ALA A 94 -6.79 21.06 6.71
C ALA A 94 -7.19 21.66 5.35
N GLN A 95 -7.39 20.82 4.33
CA GLN A 95 -7.81 21.28 3.00
C GLN A 95 -9.23 21.87 3.01
N SER A 96 -10.16 21.26 3.75
CA SER A 96 -11.55 21.75 3.85
C SER A 96 -11.65 23.04 4.69
N ALA A 97 -10.84 23.16 5.75
CA ALA A 97 -10.80 24.35 6.59
C ALA A 97 -10.29 25.60 5.83
N PHE A 98 -9.34 25.44 4.91
CA PHE A 98 -8.78 26.55 4.13
C PHE A 98 -9.83 27.21 3.22
N PHE A 99 -10.66 26.41 2.53
CA PHE A 99 -11.74 26.95 1.69
C PHE A 99 -12.79 27.70 2.50
N SER A 100 -13.17 27.17 3.66
CA SER A 100 -14.13 27.83 4.55
C SER A 100 -13.59 29.16 5.08
N PHE A 101 -12.30 29.20 5.46
CA PHE A 101 -11.63 30.42 5.88
C PHE A 101 -11.56 31.47 4.76
N LEU A 102 -11.21 31.07 3.53
CA LEU A 102 -11.20 31.96 2.37
C LEU A 102 -12.57 32.56 2.08
N LEU A 103 -13.63 31.77 2.20
CA LEU A 103 -15.01 32.22 1.97
C LEU A 103 -15.40 33.30 3.00
N ILE A 104 -15.12 33.05 4.28
CA ILE A 104 -15.39 34.01 5.37
C ILE A 104 -14.60 35.30 5.15
N LEU A 105 -13.31 35.19 4.78
CA LEU A 105 -12.44 36.34 4.55
C LEU A 105 -12.88 37.14 3.32
N GLY A 106 -13.37 36.46 2.28
CA GLY A 106 -13.98 37.08 1.10
C GLY A 106 -15.27 37.82 1.43
N ILE A 107 -16.19 37.22 2.19
CA ILE A 107 -17.44 37.88 2.63
C ILE A 107 -17.11 39.11 3.48
N TYR A 108 -16.25 38.97 4.49
CA TYR A 108 -15.87 40.06 5.37
C TYR A 108 -15.17 41.20 4.60
N GLY A 109 -14.25 40.86 3.71
CA GLY A 109 -13.57 41.80 2.83
C GLY A 109 -14.56 42.53 1.91
N GLY A 110 -15.48 41.81 1.28
CA GLY A 110 -16.53 42.36 0.42
C GLY A 110 -17.45 43.31 1.17
N LEU A 111 -17.89 42.95 2.38
CA LEU A 111 -18.73 43.82 3.21
C LEU A 111 -18.00 45.11 3.62
N ARG A 112 -16.73 45.01 4.02
CA ARG A 112 -15.94 46.19 4.41
C ARG A 112 -15.69 47.12 3.21
N LEU A 113 -15.35 46.56 2.06
CA LEU A 113 -15.12 47.32 0.83
C LEU A 113 -16.43 47.97 0.33
N GLY A 114 -17.52 47.21 0.35
CA GLY A 114 -18.86 47.69 0.01
C GLY A 114 -19.33 48.81 0.91
N ASN A 115 -19.14 48.71 2.24
CA ASN A 115 -19.54 49.77 3.17
C ASN A 115 -18.84 51.12 2.91
N ASN A 116 -17.57 51.09 2.49
CA ASN A 116 -16.85 52.31 2.10
C ASN A 116 -17.31 52.87 0.74
N ALA A 117 -17.85 52.01 -0.14
CA ALA A 117 -18.39 52.39 -1.45
C ALA A 117 -19.88 52.78 -1.43
N SER A 118 -20.63 52.42 -0.39
CA SER A 118 -22.06 52.72 -0.19
C SER A 118 -22.42 54.20 -0.04
N SER A 119 -21.47 55.13 -0.23
CA SER A 119 -21.76 56.56 -0.35
C SER A 119 -22.48 56.93 -1.66
N LEU A 120 -22.67 55.99 -2.59
CA LEU A 120 -23.51 56.16 -3.80
C LEU A 120 -24.78 55.31 -3.71
N LYS A 121 -25.76 55.74 -2.91
CA LYS A 121 -27.13 55.22 -2.95
C LYS A 121 -27.83 55.68 -4.24
N LEU A 122 -27.90 54.83 -5.25
CA LEU A 122 -29.00 54.88 -6.22
C LEU A 122 -30.05 53.85 -5.77
N TYR A 123 -31.10 54.33 -5.12
CA TYR A 123 -32.26 53.53 -4.76
C TYR A 123 -33.13 53.33 -6.02
N GLN A 124 -33.11 52.13 -6.59
CA GLN A 124 -34.06 51.73 -7.62
C GLN A 124 -34.91 50.59 -7.05
N PRO A 125 -36.21 50.78 -6.77
CA PRO A 125 -37.06 49.70 -6.30
C PRO A 125 -37.30 48.72 -7.45
N ALA A 126 -37.08 47.43 -7.19
CA ALA A 126 -37.34 46.29 -8.07
C ALA A 126 -38.85 46.02 -8.26
N THR A 127 -39.65 47.07 -8.38
CA THR A 127 -41.12 46.99 -8.54
C THR A 127 -41.53 46.81 -10.00
N SER A 128 -40.74 47.27 -10.97
CA SER A 128 -41.13 47.22 -12.39
C SER A 128 -41.15 45.81 -12.97
N SER A 129 -40.26 44.91 -12.51
CA SER A 129 -40.20 43.54 -13.03
C SER A 129 -41.32 42.65 -12.48
N ILE A 130 -41.73 42.83 -11.24
CA ILE A 130 -42.79 42.01 -10.60
C ILE A 130 -44.16 42.27 -11.24
N LEU A 131 -44.41 43.50 -11.70
CA LEU A 131 -45.67 43.87 -12.36
C LEU A 131 -45.86 43.15 -13.71
N MET A 132 -44.79 42.83 -14.45
CA MET A 132 -44.89 42.15 -15.75
C MET A 132 -45.04 40.62 -15.66
N LEU A 133 -44.91 40.05 -14.46
CA LEU A 133 -45.03 38.60 -14.21
C LEU A 133 -46.41 38.20 -13.68
N ASN A 134 -47.30 39.17 -13.39
CA ASN A 134 -48.61 38.92 -12.81
C ASN A 134 -49.73 38.87 -13.87
N ASP A 135 -49.64 37.93 -14.81
CA ASP A 135 -50.69 37.69 -15.83
C ASP A 135 -52.06 37.33 -15.22
N PHE A 136 -52.08 36.85 -13.97
CA PHE A 136 -53.29 36.57 -13.21
C PHE A 136 -54.10 37.83 -12.84
N GLU A 137 -53.45 39.00 -12.74
CA GLU A 137 -54.16 40.29 -12.63
C GLU A 137 -54.59 40.84 -13.99
N ALA A 138 -53.83 40.54 -15.04
CA ALA A 138 -54.08 41.06 -16.38
C ALA A 138 -55.33 40.44 -17.03
N GLU A 139 -55.61 39.16 -16.76
CA GLU A 139 -56.80 38.45 -17.23
C GLU A 139 -57.61 37.86 -16.06
N PRO A 140 -58.64 38.56 -15.55
CA PRO A 140 -59.50 38.03 -14.50
C PRO A 140 -60.26 36.80 -15.00
N ILE A 141 -60.31 35.75 -14.18
CA ILE A 141 -60.91 34.42 -14.44
C ILE A 141 -62.37 34.52 -14.98
N GLU A 142 -63.04 35.64 -14.71
CA GLU A 142 -64.38 35.95 -15.21
C GLU A 142 -64.48 35.96 -16.74
N SER A 143 -63.44 36.43 -17.46
CA SER A 143 -63.43 36.41 -18.93
C SER A 143 -63.44 34.99 -19.49
N PHE A 144 -62.74 34.06 -18.83
CA PHE A 144 -62.66 32.66 -19.22
C PHE A 144 -63.97 31.88 -19.01
N LEU A 145 -64.79 32.32 -18.05
CA LEU A 145 -66.09 31.71 -17.76
C LEU A 145 -67.21 32.24 -18.67
N LEU A 146 -67.09 33.47 -19.15
CA LEU A 146 -68.07 34.11 -20.03
C LEU A 146 -67.90 33.72 -21.51
N ASP A 147 -66.72 33.26 -21.94
CA ASP A 147 -66.46 32.84 -23.33
C ASP A 147 -67.08 31.47 -23.69
N LYS A 148 -67.59 30.71 -22.71
CA LYS A 148 -68.20 29.38 -22.91
C LYS A 148 -69.73 29.32 -22.76
N LEU A 149 -70.40 30.47 -22.77
CA LEU A 149 -71.87 30.61 -22.83
C LEU A 149 -72.29 31.26 -24.15
#